data_AF-A0A943YD59-F1
#
_entry.id   AF-A0A943YD59-F1
#
_cell.length_a   1.000
_cell.length_b   1.000
_cell.length_c   1.000
_cell.angle_alpha   90.00
_cell.angle_beta   90.00
_cell.angle_gamma   90.00
#
_symmetry.space_group_name_H-M   'P 1'
#
loop_
_entity.id
_entity.type
_entity.pdbx_description
1 polymer ?
#
loop_
_entity_poly.entity_id
_entity_poly.type
_entity_poly.pdbx_seq_one_letter_code
_entity_poly.pdbx_strand_id
1 'polypeptide(L)'
;MAILNNSGVHISFDCEDMIEDLRDDLDDFDKAHKVYACCRLDQGVKIIYDYTYDLNDEPKPVMAEGDWTEETTIGELLSYCIMQNNVLDYCDNILDLFDEMNWSVKEFSDYFSLPDDLLKRWLYGTEKCPEYVLHLMNDKLIADNKVPR
;
A
#
# COMPACT_ATOMS: atom_id res chain seq x y z
N MET A 1 -4.65 -1.05 -0.15
CA MET A 1 -4.70 -2.51 -0.33
C MET A 1 -3.75 -2.92 -1.44
N ALA A 2 -2.68 -3.68 -1.12
CA ALA A 2 -1.83 -4.32 -2.11
C ALA A 2 -2.66 -5.22 -3.04
N ILE A 3 -2.18 -5.41 -4.27
CA ILE A 3 -2.92 -6.16 -5.27
C ILE A 3 -2.71 -7.65 -5.06
N LEU A 4 -3.80 -8.41 -4.92
CA LEU A 4 -3.74 -9.88 -4.79
C LEU A 4 -3.51 -10.51 -6.16
N ASN A 5 -2.49 -11.37 -6.26
CA ASN A 5 -2.32 -12.22 -7.44
C ASN A 5 -3.22 -13.46 -7.39
N ASN A 6 -3.26 -14.22 -8.49
CA ASN A 6 -4.07 -15.43 -8.62
C ASN A 6 -3.72 -16.55 -7.61
N SER A 7 -2.57 -16.45 -6.94
CA SER A 7 -2.11 -17.37 -5.91
C SER A 7 -2.43 -16.89 -4.49
N GLY A 8 -3.10 -15.74 -4.34
CA GLY A 8 -3.43 -15.14 -3.05
C GLY A 8 -2.27 -14.40 -2.38
N VAL A 9 -1.18 -14.13 -3.11
CA VAL A 9 -0.04 -13.35 -2.61
C VAL A 9 -0.27 -11.87 -2.87
N HIS A 10 0.02 -11.04 -1.87
CA HIS A 10 -0.01 -9.59 -1.98
C HIS A 10 1.21 -9.08 -2.74
N ILE A 11 0.97 -8.33 -3.81
CA ILE A 11 1.99 -7.64 -4.58
C ILE A 11 1.83 -6.15 -4.33
N SER A 12 2.88 -5.54 -3.78
CA SER A 12 3.04 -4.09 -3.66
C SER A 12 4.14 -3.61 -4.61
N PHE A 13 4.04 -2.36 -5.01
CA PHE A 13 5.08 -1.69 -5.78
C PHE A 13 5.20 -0.26 -5.29
N ASP A 14 6.43 0.10 -4.94
CA ASP A 14 6.78 1.42 -4.45
C ASP A 14 6.52 2.47 -5.55
N CYS A 15 5.53 3.30 -5.30
CA CYS A 15 5.16 4.41 -6.16
C CYS A 15 4.79 5.64 -5.32
N GLU A 16 5.48 5.86 -4.19
CA GLU A 16 5.29 7.05 -3.35
C GLU A 16 5.52 8.34 -4.16
N ASP A 17 6.62 8.41 -4.92
CA ASP A 17 6.93 9.57 -5.77
C ASP A 17 5.80 9.85 -6.79
N MET A 18 5.33 8.81 -7.49
CA MET A 18 4.25 8.96 -8.48
C MET A 18 2.90 9.35 -7.82
N ILE A 19 2.66 8.93 -6.57
CA ILE A 19 1.47 9.37 -5.82
C ILE A 19 1.58 10.85 -5.47
N GLU A 20 2.77 11.34 -5.11
CA GLU A 20 3.00 12.78 -4.87
C GLU A 20 2.78 13.58 -6.14
N ASP A 21 3.38 13.17 -7.27
CA ASP A 21 3.20 13.84 -8.57
C ASP A 21 1.71 13.91 -8.97
N LEU A 22 0.97 12.80 -8.83
CA LEU A 22 -0.46 12.76 -9.14
C LEU A 22 -1.33 13.60 -8.20
N ARG A 23 -0.86 13.87 -6.97
CA ARG A 23 -1.55 14.77 -6.04
C ARG A 23 -1.31 16.22 -6.42
N ASP A 24 -0.09 16.56 -6.81
CA ASP A 24 0.25 17.89 -7.30
C ASP A 24 -0.49 18.18 -8.62
N ASP A 25 -0.59 17.19 -9.50
CA ASP A 25 -1.36 17.30 -10.75
C ASP A 25 -2.85 17.58 -10.54
N LEU A 26 -3.43 17.17 -9.40
CA LEU A 26 -4.82 17.49 -9.06
C LEU A 26 -5.05 18.96 -8.70
N ASP A 27 -3.99 19.73 -8.43
CA ASP A 27 -4.10 21.17 -8.26
C ASP A 27 -4.29 21.89 -9.61
N ASP A 28 -3.71 21.32 -10.68
CA ASP A 28 -3.75 21.88 -12.04
C ASP A 28 -4.84 21.25 -12.93
N PHE A 29 -5.21 20.00 -12.67
CA PHE A 29 -6.16 19.22 -13.46
C PHE A 29 -7.29 18.62 -12.62
N ASP A 30 -8.45 18.39 -13.23
CA ASP A 30 -9.54 17.69 -12.56
C ASP A 30 -9.29 16.18 -12.49
N LYS A 31 -9.98 15.51 -11.56
CA LYS A 31 -9.90 14.04 -11.40
C LYS A 31 -10.28 13.25 -12.66
N ALA A 32 -11.05 13.86 -13.57
CA ALA A 32 -11.55 13.22 -14.78
C ALA A 32 -10.61 13.44 -15.98
N HIS A 33 -9.53 14.21 -15.80
CA HIS A 33 -8.54 14.45 -16.83
C HIS A 33 -7.91 13.13 -17.25
N LYS A 34 -7.80 12.94 -18.56
CA LYS A 34 -7.33 11.69 -19.15
C LYS A 34 -5.81 11.67 -19.22
N VAL A 35 -5.25 10.53 -18.84
CA VAL A 35 -3.82 10.25 -18.89
C VAL A 35 -3.61 8.81 -19.39
N TYR A 36 -2.39 8.52 -19.81
CA TYR A 36 -1.93 7.19 -20.22
C TYR A 36 -1.05 6.59 -19.14
N ALA A 37 -1.53 5.54 -18.49
CA ALA A 37 -0.76 4.80 -17.51
C ALA A 37 0.16 3.79 -18.21
N CYS A 38 1.42 3.73 -17.83
CA CYS A 38 2.37 2.73 -18.28
C CYS A 38 2.30 1.50 -17.37
N CYS A 39 1.88 0.39 -17.95
CA CYS A 39 1.56 -0.85 -17.27
C CYS A 39 2.56 -1.94 -17.65
N ARG A 40 2.87 -2.80 -16.67
CA ARG A 40 3.56 -4.07 -16.89
C ARG A 40 2.83 -5.20 -16.17
N LEU A 41 3.11 -6.43 -16.59
CA LEU A 41 2.61 -7.62 -15.91
C LEU A 41 3.73 -8.17 -15.04
N ASP A 42 3.53 -8.16 -13.72
CA ASP A 42 4.46 -8.78 -12.77
C ASP A 42 3.71 -9.78 -11.89
N GLN A 43 4.25 -11.00 -11.78
CA GLN A 43 3.67 -12.10 -11.00
C GLN A 43 2.15 -12.34 -11.24
N GLY A 44 1.69 -12.09 -12.47
CA GLY A 44 0.28 -12.25 -12.87
C GLY A 44 -0.64 -11.08 -12.49
N VAL A 45 -0.07 -9.96 -12.05
CA VAL A 45 -0.75 -8.74 -11.64
C VAL A 45 -0.31 -7.56 -12.51
N LYS A 46 -1.24 -6.65 -12.80
CA LYS A 46 -0.94 -5.38 -13.45
C LYS A 46 -0.24 -4.44 -12.46
N ILE A 47 0.90 -3.89 -12.87
CA ILE A 47 1.67 -2.90 -12.11
C ILE A 47 1.76 -1.65 -12.95
N ILE A 48 1.33 -0.51 -12.40
CA ILE A 48 1.49 0.81 -13.03
C ILE A 48 2.76 1.44 -12.47
N TYR A 49 3.70 1.78 -13.34
CA TYR A 49 5.02 2.25 -12.91
C TYR A 49 5.37 3.66 -13.39
N ASP A 50 4.59 4.21 -14.31
CA ASP A 50 4.78 5.56 -14.87
C ASP A 50 3.45 6.02 -15.52
N TYR A 51 3.34 7.30 -15.88
CA TYR A 51 2.22 7.84 -16.63
C TYR A 51 2.63 9.02 -17.51
N THR A 52 1.83 9.32 -18.54
CA THR A 52 2.00 10.50 -19.38
C THR A 52 0.66 11.11 -19.80
N TYR A 53 0.66 12.41 -20.05
CA TYR A 53 -0.48 13.14 -20.60
C TYR A 53 -0.67 12.93 -22.10
N ASP A 54 0.44 12.72 -22.83
CA ASP A 54 0.44 12.50 -24.27
C ASP A 54 1.54 11.49 -24.64
N LEU A 55 1.16 10.45 -25.39
CA LEU A 55 2.07 9.43 -25.91
C LEU A 55 3.10 9.98 -26.91
N ASN A 56 2.87 11.20 -27.41
CA ASN A 56 3.75 11.91 -28.32
C ASN A 56 4.67 12.90 -27.60
N ASP A 57 4.50 13.13 -26.29
CA ASP A 57 5.32 14.06 -25.53
C ASP A 57 6.72 13.48 -25.26
N GLU A 58 7.71 14.36 -25.10
CA GLU A 58 9.09 13.98 -24.79
C GLU A 58 9.51 14.62 -23.45
N PRO A 59 10.20 13.86 -22.56
CA PRO A 59 10.68 12.51 -22.77
C PRO A 59 9.59 11.45 -22.64
N LYS A 60 9.64 10.43 -23.49
CA LYS A 60 8.75 9.28 -23.37
C LYS A 60 9.12 8.38 -22.17
N PRO A 61 8.13 7.78 -21.50
CA PRO A 61 8.37 6.72 -20.53
C PRO A 61 9.23 5.60 -21.13
N VAL A 62 10.18 5.08 -20.36
CA VAL A 62 11.02 3.96 -20.78
C VAL A 62 10.24 2.66 -20.61
N MET A 63 9.80 2.06 -21.72
CA MET A 63 9.00 0.84 -21.73
C MET A 63 9.80 -0.39 -22.12
N ALA A 64 9.64 -1.49 -21.37
CA ALA A 64 10.23 -2.78 -21.68
C ALA A 64 9.39 -3.58 -22.69
N GLU A 65 9.96 -4.65 -23.25
CA GLU A 65 9.22 -5.56 -24.13
C GLU A 65 8.10 -6.27 -23.36
N GLY A 66 6.86 -6.06 -23.78
CA GLY A 66 5.66 -6.60 -23.12
C GLY A 66 4.91 -5.60 -22.24
N ASP A 67 5.47 -4.41 -22.01
CA ASP A 67 4.76 -3.32 -21.37
C ASP A 67 3.72 -2.71 -22.32
N TRP A 68 2.67 -2.12 -21.76
CA TRP A 68 1.61 -1.48 -22.54
C TRP A 68 1.09 -0.21 -21.86
N THR A 69 0.37 0.62 -22.60
CA THR A 69 -0.27 1.82 -22.08
C THR A 69 -1.78 1.63 -22.02
N GLU A 70 -2.41 2.11 -20.95
CA GLU A 70 -3.88 2.15 -20.81
C GLU A 70 -4.35 3.59 -20.58
N GLU A 71 -5.40 4.01 -21.29
CA GLU A 71 -6.06 5.28 -21.00
C GLU A 71 -6.86 5.15 -19.69
N THR A 72 -6.65 6.09 -18.78
CA THR A 72 -7.36 6.19 -17.50
C THR A 72 -7.54 7.67 -17.14
N THR A 73 -8.06 7.93 -15.94
CA THR A 73 -8.19 9.28 -15.39
C THR A 73 -7.21 9.48 -14.24
N ILE A 74 -6.80 10.73 -13.96
CA ILE A 74 -5.91 11.04 -12.82
C ILE A 74 -6.48 10.46 -11.52
N GLY A 75 -7.80 10.59 -11.30
CA GLY A 75 -8.44 10.07 -10.08
C GLY A 75 -8.39 8.54 -9.96
N GLU A 76 -8.61 7.82 -11.06
CA GLU A 76 -8.51 6.35 -11.08
C GLU A 76 -7.06 5.88 -10.93
N LEU A 77 -6.13 6.55 -11.62
CA LEU A 77 -4.70 6.28 -11.56
C LEU A 77 -4.18 6.47 -10.14
N LEU A 78 -4.43 7.62 -9.52
CA LEU A 78 -4.05 7.88 -8.13
C LEU A 78 -4.63 6.83 -7.18
N SER A 79 -5.89 6.44 -7.35
CA SER A 79 -6.52 5.40 -6.53
C SER A 79 -5.81 4.05 -6.71
N TYR A 80 -5.39 3.72 -7.93
CA TYR A 80 -4.66 2.50 -8.24
C TYR A 80 -3.25 2.52 -7.66
N CYS A 81 -2.51 3.62 -7.82
CA CYS A 81 -1.17 3.80 -7.27
C CYS A 81 -1.21 3.72 -5.74
N ILE A 82 -2.18 4.36 -5.08
CA ILE A 82 -2.39 4.21 -3.64
C ILE A 82 -2.64 2.74 -3.27
N MET A 83 -3.47 2.01 -4.02
CA MET A 83 -3.65 0.57 -3.78
C MET A 83 -2.34 -0.19 -3.94
N GLN A 84 -1.65 -0.01 -5.05
CA GLN A 84 -0.41 -0.69 -5.39
C GLN A 84 0.75 -0.37 -4.42
N ASN A 85 0.83 0.88 -3.92
CA ASN A 85 1.82 1.31 -2.94
C ASN A 85 1.51 0.84 -1.52
N ASN A 86 0.29 0.35 -1.27
CA ASN A 86 -0.01 -0.23 0.02
C ASN A 86 0.71 -1.57 0.13
N VAL A 87 1.83 -1.59 0.83
CA VAL A 87 2.38 -2.81 1.38
C VAL A 87 1.36 -3.34 2.38
N LEU A 88 0.68 -4.43 2.03
CA LEU A 88 -0.01 -5.24 3.03
C LEU A 88 1.06 -6.11 3.68
N ASP A 89 1.96 -5.49 4.44
CA ASP A 89 2.82 -6.20 5.38
C ASP A 89 1.93 -6.55 6.57
N TYR A 90 1.12 -7.58 6.37
CA TYR A 90 0.53 -8.26 7.49
C TYR A 90 1.69 -8.84 8.28
N CYS A 91 1.96 -8.26 9.45
CA CYS A 91 2.85 -8.91 10.39
C CYS A 91 2.19 -10.24 10.79
N ASP A 92 2.86 -11.35 10.50
CA ASP A 92 2.39 -12.71 10.80
C ASP A 92 2.36 -12.99 12.31
N ASN A 93 2.98 -12.12 13.10
CA ASN A 93 2.94 -12.20 14.55
C ASN A 93 2.89 -10.81 15.22
N ILE A 94 2.45 -10.80 16.47
CA ILE A 94 2.26 -9.57 17.27
C ILE A 94 3.59 -8.91 17.69
N LEU A 95 4.69 -9.65 17.73
CA LEU A 95 6.01 -9.13 18.07
C LEU A 95 6.55 -8.30 16.91
N ASP A 96 6.54 -8.84 15.70
CA ASP A 96 6.93 -8.13 14.48
C ASP A 96 6.08 -6.87 14.32
N LEU A 97 4.75 -7.00 14.50
CA LEU A 97 3.85 -5.84 14.46
C LEU A 97 4.22 -4.81 15.52
N PHE A 98 4.55 -5.21 16.75
CA PHE A 98 4.94 -4.28 17.79
C PHE A 98 6.30 -3.60 17.51
N ASP A 99 7.29 -4.36 17.05
CA ASP A 99 8.65 -3.90 16.78
C ASP A 99 8.68 -2.90 15.62
N GLU A 100 7.96 -3.18 14.54
CA GLU A 100 7.84 -2.32 13.37
C GLU A 100 7.19 -0.96 13.68
N MET A 101 6.24 -0.92 14.62
CA MET A 101 5.60 0.34 14.99
C MET A 101 6.54 1.28 15.76
N ASN A 102 7.62 0.76 16.34
CA ASN A 102 8.56 1.51 17.18
C ASN A 102 7.84 2.33 18.28
N TRP A 103 6.74 1.79 18.80
CA TRP A 103 5.92 2.42 19.84
C TRP A 103 6.25 1.86 21.22
N SER A 104 5.98 2.64 22.26
CA SER A 104 5.95 2.09 23.61
C SER A 104 4.74 1.17 23.80
N VAL A 105 4.83 0.23 24.75
CA VAL A 105 3.71 -0.66 25.14
C VAL A 105 2.43 0.14 25.41
N LYS A 106 2.57 1.31 26.05
CA LYS A 106 1.43 2.16 26.39
C LYS A 106 0.78 2.78 25.15
N GLU A 107 1.58 3.32 24.23
CA GLU A 107 1.08 3.90 22.98
C GLU A 107 0.36 2.86 22.12
N PHE A 108 0.91 1.66 22.04
CA PHE A 108 0.30 0.54 21.33
C PHE A 108 -1.02 0.11 21.98
N SER A 109 -1.03 -0.10 23.29
CA SER A 109 -2.23 -0.42 24.04
C SER A 109 -3.32 0.63 23.87
N ASP A 110 -2.98 1.92 23.99
CA ASP A 110 -3.92 3.03 23.87
C ASP A 110 -4.51 3.08 22.45
N TYR A 111 -3.69 2.90 21.41
CA TYR A 111 -4.13 2.94 20.02
C TYR A 111 -5.13 1.82 19.67
N PHE A 112 -4.87 0.60 20.13
CA PHE A 112 -5.75 -0.55 19.90
C PHE A 112 -6.81 -0.75 20.99
N SER A 113 -6.83 0.10 22.02
CA SER A 113 -7.70 -0.02 23.20
C SER A 113 -7.58 -1.38 23.89
N LEU A 114 -6.34 -1.86 24.05
CA LEU A 114 -6.00 -3.12 24.69
C LEU A 114 -5.50 -2.89 26.12
N PRO A 115 -5.75 -3.82 27.05
CA PRO A 115 -5.07 -3.79 28.35
C PRO A 115 -3.56 -4.05 28.22
N ASP A 116 -2.72 -3.22 28.85
CA ASP A 116 -1.26 -3.38 28.87
C ASP A 116 -0.81 -4.79 29.27
N ASP A 117 -1.49 -5.39 30.26
CA ASP A 117 -1.16 -6.73 30.75
C ASP A 117 -1.52 -7.83 29.75
N LEU A 118 -2.51 -7.59 28.88
CA LEU A 118 -2.82 -8.51 27.77
C LEU A 118 -1.74 -8.42 26.70
N LEU A 119 -1.36 -7.21 26.30
CA LEU A 119 -0.29 -6.99 25.31
C LEU A 119 1.04 -7.61 25.79
N LYS A 120 1.44 -7.36 27.04
CA LYS A 120 2.66 -7.97 27.62
C LYS A 120 2.62 -9.51 27.59
N ARG A 121 1.48 -10.13 27.91
CA ARG A 121 1.34 -11.60 27.85
C ARG A 121 1.53 -12.14 26.44
N TRP A 122 1.07 -11.40 25.43
CA TRP A 122 1.29 -11.73 24.02
C TRP A 122 2.76 -11.55 23.60
N LEU A 123 3.37 -10.42 23.94
CA LEU A 123 4.77 -10.13 23.58
C LEU A 123 5.75 -11.10 24.27
N TYR A 124 5.55 -11.41 25.55
CA TYR A 124 6.42 -12.33 26.28
C TYR A 124 6.06 -13.82 26.08
N GLY A 125 5.12 -14.13 25.17
CA GLY A 125 4.75 -15.50 24.82
C GLY A 125 4.06 -16.29 25.94
N THR A 126 3.49 -15.62 26.94
CA THR A 126 2.72 -16.27 28.02
C THR A 126 1.34 -16.71 27.52
N GLU A 127 0.78 -15.96 26.58
CA GLU A 127 -0.45 -16.30 25.85
C GLU A 127 -0.24 -16.02 24.36
N LYS A 128 -0.82 -16.83 23.46
CA LYS A 128 -0.76 -16.57 22.01
C LYS A 128 -1.80 -15.50 21.66
N CYS A 129 -1.39 -14.45 20.95
CA CYS A 129 -2.32 -13.51 20.35
C CYS A 129 -3.23 -14.27 19.35
N PRO A 130 -4.58 -14.16 19.45
CA PRO A 130 -5.46 -14.80 18.48
C PRO A 130 -5.26 -14.21 17.08
N GLU A 131 -5.21 -15.08 16.07
CA GLU A 131 -4.96 -14.68 14.66
C GLU A 131 -5.98 -13.65 14.16
N TYR A 132 -7.26 -13.80 14.51
CA TYR A 132 -8.29 -12.83 14.12
C TYR A 132 -8.05 -11.44 14.72
N VAL A 133 -7.48 -11.35 15.93
CA VAL A 133 -7.18 -10.05 16.56
C VAL A 133 -6.01 -9.40 15.83
N LEU A 134 -4.97 -10.17 15.50
CA LEU A 134 -3.83 -9.70 14.73
C LEU A 134 -4.25 -9.17 13.35
N HIS A 135 -5.16 -9.87 12.66
CA HIS A 135 -5.72 -9.39 11.40
C HIS A 135 -6.46 -8.05 11.58
N LEU A 136 -7.31 -7.92 12.60
CA LEU A 136 -8.02 -6.66 12.88
C LEU A 136 -7.07 -5.51 13.23
N MET A 137 -5.94 -5.79 13.90
CA MET A 137 -4.93 -4.77 14.19
C MET A 137 -4.23 -4.29 12.91
N ASN A 138 -3.79 -5.22 12.07
CA ASN A 138 -3.21 -4.89 10.76
C ASN A 138 -4.21 -4.08 9.92
N ASP A 139 -5.47 -4.53 9.81
CA ASP A 139 -6.53 -3.82 9.06
C ASP A 139 -6.74 -2.40 9.57
N LYS A 140 -6.68 -2.19 10.90
CA LYS A 140 -6.77 -0.85 11.50
C LYS A 140 -5.56 0.02 11.15
N LEU A 141 -4.34 -0.52 11.19
CA LEU A 141 -3.13 0.23 10.81
C LEU A 141 -3.18 0.65 9.34
N ILE A 142 -3.65 -0.24 8.47
CA ILE A 142 -3.84 0.03 7.04
C ILE A 142 -4.90 1.14 6.85
N ALA A 143 -6.05 1.03 7.51
CA ALA A 143 -7.12 2.03 7.39
C ALA A 143 -6.69 3.43 7.86
N ASP A 144 -5.84 3.49 8.89
CA ASP A 144 -5.34 4.73 9.47
C ASP A 144 -4.02 5.20 8.81
N ASN A 145 -3.55 4.54 7.73
CA ASN A 145 -2.28 4.80 7.02
C ASN A 145 -1.05 4.84 7.95
N LYS A 146 -1.02 3.99 8.97
CA LYS A 146 0.09 3.85 9.93
C LYS A 146 0.88 2.56 9.70
N VAL A 147 1.16 2.26 8.43
CA VAL A 147 1.77 0.98 8.05
C VAL A 147 3.15 0.85 8.74
N PRO A 148 3.47 -0.34 9.31
CA PRO A 148 4.82 -0.67 9.74
C PRO A 148 5.84 -0.43 8.60
N ARG A 149 7.00 0.15 8.91
CA ARG A 149 8.06 0.52 7.94
C ARG A 149 9.38 -0.12 8.32
#